data_AF-A0A644ZMI5-F1
#
_entry.id   AF-A0A644ZMI5-F1
#
_cell.length_a   1.000
_cell.length_b   1.000
_cell.length_c   1.000
_cell.angle_alpha   90.00
_cell.angle_beta   90.00
_cell.angle_gamma   90.00
#
_symmetry.space_group_name_H-M   'P 1'
#
loop_
_entity.id
_entity.type
_entity.pdbx_description
1 polymer ?
#
loop_
_entity_poly.entity_id
_entity_poly.type
_entity_poly.pdbx_seq_one_letter_code
_entity_poly.pdbx_strand_id
1 'polypeptide(L)'
;MDNWVSEMNEEFCFWGFGQWKAVLSETGFEVLENATQPGRGSRCYANPWIIQHRYTGSVRLIGTDGEALDWPPTNMVIVAEKPLN
;
A
#
# COMPACT_ATOMS: atom_id res chain seq x y z
N MET A 1 -3.95 31.60 10.57
CA MET A 1 -2.61 31.28 10.03
C MET A 1 -2.03 30.01 10.63
N ASP A 2 -2.58 29.49 11.74
CA ASP A 2 -2.05 28.32 12.48
C ASP A 2 -2.42 26.93 11.93
N ASN A 3 -3.39 26.80 11.01
CA ASN A 3 -3.83 25.47 10.52
C ASN A 3 -2.83 24.82 9.55
N TRP A 4 -2.06 25.65 8.83
CA TRP A 4 -1.27 25.22 7.68
C TRP A 4 -0.04 24.40 8.08
N VAL A 5 0.54 24.69 9.25
CA VAL A 5 1.67 23.94 9.80
C VAL A 5 1.21 22.57 10.33
N SER A 6 -0.02 22.46 10.83
CA SER A 6 -0.58 21.17 11.27
C SER A 6 -0.90 20.27 10.08
N GLU A 7 -1.49 20.82 9.01
CA GLU A 7 -1.81 20.07 7.79
C GLU A 7 -0.55 19.54 7.06
N MET A 8 0.56 20.30 7.07
CA MET A 8 1.82 19.86 6.45
C MET A 8 2.53 18.72 7.20
N ASN A 9 2.21 18.48 8.47
CA ASN A 9 2.81 17.43 9.29
C ASN A 9 1.88 16.22 9.47
N GLU A 10 0.72 16.20 8.83
CA GLU A 10 -0.13 15.01 8.81
C GLU A 10 0.44 13.97 7.84
N GLU A 11 1.04 12.92 8.40
CA GLU A 11 1.38 11.71 7.65
C GLU A 11 0.11 10.86 7.45
N PHE A 12 -0.58 11.12 6.34
CA PHE A 12 -1.63 10.23 5.87
C PHE A 12 -1.03 8.90 5.41
N CYS A 13 -1.64 7.79 5.82
CA CYS A 13 -1.16 6.42 5.54
C CYS A 13 0.20 6.08 6.19
N PHE A 14 0.36 6.43 7.48
CA PHE A 14 1.54 6.16 8.33
C PHE A 14 2.15 4.75 8.20
N TRP A 15 1.33 3.72 7.92
CA TRP A 15 1.80 2.35 7.75
C TRP A 15 1.68 1.86 6.31
N GLY A 16 2.81 1.37 5.79
CA GLY A 16 2.86 0.54 4.60
C GLY A 16 2.30 -0.86 4.83
N PHE A 17 2.15 -1.64 3.75
CA PHE A 17 1.52 -2.96 3.79
C PHE A 17 2.17 -3.92 4.81
N GLY A 18 3.51 -3.94 4.88
CA GLY A 18 4.23 -4.78 5.85
C GLY A 18 3.97 -4.39 7.31
N GLN A 19 3.90 -3.09 7.60
CA GLN A 19 3.65 -2.58 8.95
C GLN A 19 2.23 -2.91 9.41
N TRP A 20 1.23 -2.73 8.54
CA TRP A 20 -0.14 -3.14 8.87
C TRP A 20 -0.26 -4.63 9.18
N LYS A 21 0.42 -5.50 8.43
CA LYS A 21 0.45 -6.94 8.71
C LYS A 21 1.06 -7.22 10.08
N ALA A 22 2.18 -6.59 10.40
CA ALA A 22 2.83 -6.75 11.70
C ALA A 22 1.90 -6.34 12.85
N VAL A 23 1.28 -5.16 12.76
CA VAL A 23 0.34 -4.65 13.78
C VAL A 23 -0.85 -5.59 13.97
N LEU A 24 -1.42 -6.12 12.89
CA LEU A 24 -2.52 -7.09 12.98
C LEU A 24 -2.10 -8.37 13.70
N SER A 25 -0.93 -8.91 13.35
CA SER A 25 -0.37 -10.09 14.02
C SER A 25 -0.08 -9.84 15.50
N GLU A 26 0.50 -8.69 15.85
CA GLU A 26 0.73 -8.28 17.24
C GLU A 26 -0.57 -8.11 18.04
N THR A 27 -1.65 -7.72 17.37
CA THR A 27 -2.99 -7.58 17.96
C THR A 27 -3.72 -8.94 18.13
N GLY A 28 -3.12 -10.04 17.64
CA GLY A 28 -3.67 -11.39 17.74
C GLY A 28 -4.60 -11.79 16.58
N PHE A 29 -4.52 -11.10 15.45
CA PHE A 29 -5.14 -11.56 14.20
C PHE A 29 -4.18 -12.39 13.36
N GLU A 30 -4.72 -13.38 12.65
CA GLU A 30 -3.97 -14.13 11.65
C GLU A 30 -4.20 -13.50 10.27
N VAL A 31 -3.13 -12.99 9.65
CA VAL A 31 -3.20 -12.36 8.32
C VAL A 31 -3.32 -13.45 7.27
N LEU A 32 -4.38 -13.38 6.47
CA LEU A 32 -4.62 -14.32 5.38
C LEU A 32 -3.92 -13.83 4.12
N GLU A 33 -2.89 -14.58 3.70
CA GLU A 33 -2.22 -14.41 2.42
C GLU A 33 -2.56 -15.57 1.49
N ASN A 34 -2.57 -15.31 0.17
CA ASN A 34 -2.73 -16.38 -0.81
C ASN A 34 -1.65 -16.25 -1.89
N ALA A 35 -0.54 -16.96 -1.68
CA ALA A 35 0.57 -17.00 -2.63
C ALA A 35 0.19 -17.59 -4.00
N THR A 36 -0.84 -18.45 -4.06
CA THR A 36 -1.27 -19.12 -5.29
C THR A 36 -2.30 -18.33 -6.11
N GLN A 37 -3.07 -17.46 -5.46
CA GLN A 37 -4.09 -16.62 -6.08
C GLN A 37 -3.92 -15.19 -5.58
N PRO A 38 -3.04 -14.39 -6.20
CA PRO A 38 -2.70 -13.05 -5.73
C PRO A 38 -3.89 -12.09 -5.63
N GLY A 39 -4.98 -12.36 -6.35
CA GLY A 39 -6.24 -11.61 -6.26
C GLY A 39 -7.08 -11.92 -5.00
N ARG A 40 -6.69 -12.93 -4.21
CA ARG A 40 -7.36 -13.35 -2.97
C ARG A 40 -6.45 -13.12 -1.77
N GLY A 41 -7.06 -12.89 -0.61
CA GLY A 41 -6.33 -12.56 0.61
C GLY A 41 -5.71 -11.15 0.57
N SER A 42 -4.74 -10.94 1.46
CA SER A 42 -4.01 -9.70 1.64
C SER A 42 -3.05 -9.44 0.48
N ARG A 43 -3.09 -8.24 -0.10
CA ARG A 43 -2.28 -7.85 -1.26
C ARG A 43 -2.15 -6.34 -1.37
N CYS A 44 -1.12 -5.89 -2.09
CA CYS A 44 -1.02 -4.52 -2.59
C CYS A 44 -1.01 -4.54 -4.12
N TYR A 45 -1.50 -3.47 -4.73
CA TYR A 45 -1.52 -3.33 -6.19
C TYR A 45 -1.46 -1.85 -6.60
N ALA A 46 -0.94 -1.61 -7.80
CA ALA A 46 -1.03 -0.31 -8.44
C ALA A 46 -2.37 -0.21 -9.19
N ASN A 47 -3.18 0.78 -8.86
CA ASN A 47 -4.50 0.94 -9.46
C ASN A 47 -4.36 1.37 -10.93
N PRO A 48 -4.88 0.57 -11.89
CA PRO A 48 -4.75 0.87 -13.31
C PRO A 48 -5.34 2.22 -13.70
N TRP A 49 -6.42 2.63 -13.04
CA TRP A 49 -7.05 3.92 -13.31
C TRP A 49 -6.15 5.08 -12.89
N ILE A 50 -5.50 4.99 -11.72
CA ILE A 50 -4.56 6.02 -11.26
C ILE A 50 -3.36 6.10 -12.20
N ILE A 51 -2.78 4.95 -12.59
CA ILE A 51 -1.67 4.91 -13.52
C ILE A 51 -2.07 5.64 -14.81
N GLN A 52 -3.17 5.23 -15.43
CA GLN A 52 -3.61 5.74 -16.74
C GLN A 52 -3.93 7.24 -16.72
N HIS A 53 -4.60 7.73 -15.67
CA HIS A 53 -5.18 9.08 -15.67
C HIS A 53 -4.36 10.10 -14.89
N ARG A 54 -3.40 9.67 -14.08
CA ARG A 54 -2.59 10.55 -13.23
C ARG A 54 -1.10 10.46 -13.53
N TYR A 55 -0.58 9.25 -13.72
CA TYR A 55 0.87 9.05 -13.86
C TYR A 55 1.34 9.04 -15.31
N THR A 56 0.68 8.27 -16.17
CA THR A 56 1.04 8.14 -17.58
C THR A 56 1.03 9.52 -18.25
N GLY A 57 2.16 9.89 -18.86
CA GLY A 57 2.35 11.19 -19.54
C GLY A 57 2.73 12.34 -18.62
N SER A 58 2.49 12.22 -17.31
CA SER A 58 2.84 13.25 -16.31
C SER A 58 4.22 13.02 -15.69
N VAL A 59 4.57 11.76 -15.42
CA VAL A 59 5.80 11.37 -14.75
C VAL A 59 6.37 10.07 -15.32
N ARG A 60 7.66 9.82 -15.09
CA ARG A 60 8.32 8.53 -15.35
C ARG A 60 9.14 8.11 -14.14
N LEU A 61 9.11 6.83 -13.81
CA LEU A 61 9.96 6.23 -12.79
C LEU A 61 11.13 5.54 -13.48
N ILE A 62 12.34 5.96 -13.12
CA ILE A 62 13.58 5.45 -13.70
C ILE A 62 14.51 5.10 -12.54
N GLY A 63 15.07 3.89 -12.58
CA GLY A 63 16.05 3.41 -11.63
C GLY A 63 17.38 4.15 -11.76
N THR A 64 18.27 3.96 -10.79
CA THR A 64 19.62 4.55 -10.84
C THR A 64 20.48 3.99 -11.97
N ASP A 65 20.10 2.84 -12.51
CA ASP A 65 20.66 2.19 -13.69
C ASP A 65 20.11 2.76 -15.02
N GLY A 66 19.10 3.63 -14.97
CA GLY A 66 18.45 4.19 -16.14
C GLY A 66 17.26 3.37 -16.67
N GLU A 67 16.94 2.23 -16.04
CA GLU A 67 15.85 1.36 -16.46
C GLU A 67 14.49 1.84 -15.93
N ALA A 68 13.42 1.54 -16.66
CA ALA A 68 12.07 1.88 -16.21
C ALA A 68 11.66 1.02 -15.00
N LEU A 69 11.14 1.67 -13.95
CA LEU A 69 10.60 0.98 -12.78
C LEU A 69 9.10 0.73 -12.91
N ASP A 70 8.64 -0.37 -12.35
CA ASP A 70 7.22 -0.63 -12.16
C ASP A 70 6.58 0.42 -11.24
N TRP A 71 5.30 0.70 -11.48
CA TRP A 71 4.55 1.61 -10.63
C TRP A 71 4.44 1.05 -9.20
N PRO A 72 4.74 1.85 -8.17
CA PRO A 72 4.58 1.41 -6.80
C PRO A 72 3.10 1.14 -6.50
N PRO A 73 2.78 0.27 -5.52
CA PRO A 73 1.41 0.05 -5.10
C PRO A 73 0.74 1.34 -4.64
N THR A 74 -0.47 1.60 -5.13
CA THR A 74 -1.28 2.76 -4.72
C THR A 74 -2.35 2.34 -3.71
N ASN A 75 -2.67 1.05 -3.66
CA ASN A 75 -3.75 0.50 -2.85
C ASN A 75 -3.30 -0.80 -2.20
N MET A 76 -3.88 -1.08 -1.04
CA MET A 76 -3.73 -2.36 -0.35
C MET A 76 -5.10 -2.87 0.09
N VAL A 77 -5.24 -4.19 0.10
CA VAL A 77 -6.35 -4.92 0.70
C VAL A 77 -5.74 -5.84 1.73
N ILE A 78 -6.22 -5.80 2.97
CA ILE A 78 -5.75 -6.69 4.04
C ILE A 78 -6.94 -7.50 4.52
N VAL A 79 -6.75 -8.80 4.58
CA VAL A 79 -7.72 -9.77 5.09
C VAL A 79 -7.04 -10.49 6.24
N ALA A 80 -7.69 -10.46 7.41
CA ALA A 80 -7.21 -11.15 8.58
C ALA A 80 -8.39 -11.78 9.31
N GLU A 81 -8.14 -12.90 9.98
CA GLU A 81 -9.12 -13.58 10.81
C GLU A 81 -8.76 -13.45 12.29
N LYS A 82 -9.80 -13.40 13.12
CA LYS A 82 -9.65 -13.45 14.57
C LYS A 82 -9.77 -14.92 14.99
N PRO A 83 -8.73 -15.52 15.60
CA PRO A 83 -8.83 -16.87 16.13
C PRO A 83 -9.99 -16.98 17.14
N LEU A 84 -10.81 -18.02 16.99
CA LEU A 84 -11.82 -18.39 17.97
C LEU A 84 -11.11 -19.15 19.09
N ASN A 85 -10.79 -18.46 20.18
CA ASN A 85 -10.39 -19.12 21.42
C ASN A 85 -11.56 -19.94 21.99
#